data_AF-A0A2D9X002-F1
#
_entry.id   AF-A0A2D9X002-F1
#
_cell.length_a   1.000
_cell.length_b   1.000
_cell.length_c   1.000
_cell.angle_alpha   90.00
_cell.angle_beta   90.00
_cell.angle_gamma   90.00
#
_symmetry.space_group_name_H-M   'P 1'
#
loop_
_entity.id
_entity.type
_entity.pdbx_description
1 polymer ?
#
loop_
_entity_poly.entity_id
_entity_poly.type
_entity_poly.pdbx_seq_one_letter_code
_entity_poly.pdbx_strand_id
1 'polypeptide(L)'
;MNWLKIGMFGLAFVTLIGLIYAIEPDKIIDAMSEIEFSLLILAVILYLINTVIKAMRWRLIVSSTGTNLGYIEAVRLFLCGLAVNNTTPGGVSGEPLRVMLLRYKKGTPTGEGLSTIFSERLIDLTVLMCLSVSGLWFLLPILNHGDGQNLLISVGALCIILTTLLTFALHPKPLKIVIAFFEPADSKPKLMQKIHGWILQFQT
;
A
#
# COMPACT_ATOMS: atom_id res chain seq x y z
N MET A 1 9.64 -11.54 -26.99
CA MET A 1 9.79 -10.06 -26.97
C MET A 1 8.40 -9.48 -26.76
N ASN A 2 8.14 -8.85 -25.61
CA ASN A 2 6.77 -8.57 -25.18
C ASN A 2 6.27 -7.25 -25.77
N TRP A 3 5.77 -7.30 -27.01
CA TRP A 3 5.21 -6.17 -27.78
C TRP A 3 4.17 -5.35 -27.01
N LEU A 4 3.41 -5.99 -26.11
CA LEU A 4 2.48 -5.32 -25.20
C LEU A 4 3.17 -4.31 -24.25
N LYS A 5 4.34 -4.67 -23.68
CA LYS A 5 5.08 -3.77 -22.79
C LYS A 5 5.62 -2.58 -23.57
N ILE A 6 6.14 -2.83 -24.77
CA ILE A 6 6.66 -1.78 -25.66
C ILE A 6 5.53 -0.81 -26.05
N GLY A 7 4.34 -1.33 -26.37
CA GLY A 7 3.15 -0.51 -26.64
C GLY A 7 2.70 0.34 -25.45
N MET A 8 2.71 -0.20 -24.23
CA MET A 8 2.36 0.55 -23.01
C MET A 8 3.36 1.69 -22.72
N PHE A 9 4.67 1.43 -22.84
CA PHE A 9 5.68 2.47 -22.67
C PHE A 9 5.59 3.54 -23.76
N GLY A 10 5.35 3.14 -25.01
CA GLY A 10 5.12 4.08 -26.12
C GLY A 10 3.90 4.96 -25.90
N LEU A 11 2.77 4.38 -25.47
CA LEU A 11 1.56 5.13 -25.15
C LEU A 11 1.79 6.11 -23.99
N ALA A 12 2.43 5.67 -22.90
CA ALA A 12 2.75 6.53 -21.76
C ALA A 12 3.67 7.70 -22.14
N PHE A 13 4.62 7.47 -23.05
CA PHE A 13 5.54 8.50 -23.54
C PHE A 13 4.82 9.51 -24.43
N VAL A 14 3.94 9.03 -25.33
CA VAL A 14 3.12 9.89 -26.19
C VAL A 14 2.12 10.71 -25.37
N THR A 15 1.49 10.13 -24.36
CA THR A 15 0.57 10.89 -23.48
C THR A 15 1.32 11.91 -22.63
N LEU A 16 2.51 11.58 -22.12
CA LEU A 16 3.35 12.52 -21.38
C LEU A 16 3.77 13.70 -22.26
N ILE A 17 4.26 13.43 -23.47
CA ILE A 17 4.64 14.47 -24.44
C ILE A 17 3.42 15.31 -24.84
N GLY A 18 2.29 14.66 -25.13
CA GLY A 18 1.04 15.33 -25.45
C GLY A 18 0.57 16.25 -24.34
N LEU A 19 0.73 15.85 -23.08
CA LEU A 19 0.41 16.68 -21.91
C LEU A 19 1.33 17.90 -21.80
N ILE A 20 2.65 17.71 -22.00
CA ILE A 20 3.64 18.79 -21.94
C ILE A 20 3.36 19.85 -23.01
N TYR A 21 3.07 19.42 -24.25
CA TYR A 21 2.70 20.36 -25.31
C TYR A 21 1.33 21.01 -25.09
N ALA A 22 0.36 20.29 -24.51
CA ALA A 22 -0.95 20.84 -24.20
C ALA A 22 -0.93 21.91 -23.10
N ILE A 23 0.07 21.91 -22.24
CA ILE A 23 0.20 22.86 -21.11
C ILE A 23 1.00 24.12 -21.51
N GLU A 24 1.57 24.16 -22.72
CA GLU A 24 2.55 25.17 -23.17
C GLU A 24 3.83 25.16 -22.30
N PRO A 25 4.98 24.71 -22.82
CA PRO A 25 6.21 24.57 -22.04
C PRO A 25 6.66 25.85 -21.32
N ASP A 26 6.37 27.01 -21.91
CA ASP A 26 6.74 28.31 -21.35
C ASP A 26 6.07 28.56 -19.99
N LYS A 27 4.79 28.18 -19.84
CA LYS A 27 4.06 28.29 -18.57
C LYS A 27 4.64 27.42 -17.47
N ILE A 28 5.25 26.28 -17.82
CA ILE A 28 5.91 25.39 -16.84
C ILE A 28 7.21 26.05 -16.34
N ILE A 29 7.98 26.65 -17.26
CA ILE A 29 9.24 27.33 -16.91
C ILE A 29 8.96 28.56 -16.05
N ASP A 30 7.96 29.37 -16.41
CA ASP A 30 7.55 30.53 -15.62
C ASP A 30 7.10 30.12 -14.22
N ALA A 31 6.25 29.10 -14.10
CA ALA A 31 5.82 28.57 -12.80
C ALA A 31 6.98 28.02 -11.96
N MET A 32 8.02 27.44 -12.58
CA MET A 32 9.22 27.00 -11.86
C MET A 32 10.06 28.17 -11.34
N SER A 33 10.06 29.30 -12.05
CA SER A 33 10.80 30.50 -11.65
C SER A 33 10.20 31.21 -10.44
N GLU A 34 8.90 31.01 -10.19
CA GLU A 34 8.17 31.56 -9.04
C GLU A 34 8.28 30.70 -7.77
N ILE A 35 8.92 29.52 -7.83
CA ILE A 35 8.99 28.62 -6.67
C ILE A 35 9.87 29.22 -5.57
N GLU A 36 9.24 29.45 -4.42
CA GLU A 36 9.96 29.86 -3.21
C GLU A 36 10.80 28.70 -2.65
N PHE A 37 12.11 28.87 -2.61
CA PHE A 37 13.03 27.81 -2.16
C PHE A 37 12.78 27.36 -0.70
N SER A 38 12.29 28.28 0.13
CA SER A 38 11.85 28.04 1.50
C SER A 38 10.76 26.96 1.58
N LEU A 39 9.73 27.07 0.73
CA LEU A 39 8.63 26.11 0.64
C LEU A 39 9.09 24.75 0.11
N LEU A 40 10.04 24.74 -0.82
CA LEU A 40 10.62 23.50 -1.35
C LEU A 40 11.35 22.72 -0.25
N ILE A 41 12.18 23.41 0.56
CA ILE A 41 12.84 22.79 1.72
C ILE A 41 11.82 22.25 2.71
N LEU A 42 10.77 23.04 3.02
CA LEU A 42 9.73 22.63 3.95
C LEU A 42 9.01 21.36 3.45
N ALA A 43 8.68 21.29 2.16
CA ALA A 43 8.07 20.11 1.55
C ALA A 43 8.95 18.85 1.69
N VAL A 44 10.26 18.98 1.46
CA VAL A 44 11.22 17.88 1.63
C VAL A 44 11.27 17.41 3.09
N ILE A 45 11.34 18.34 4.05
CA ILE A 45 11.36 18.01 5.48
C ILE A 45 10.06 17.29 5.87
N LEU A 46 8.90 17.81 5.47
CA LEU A 46 7.61 17.18 5.74
C LEU A 46 7.52 15.79 5.12
N TYR A 47 8.05 15.59 3.92
CA TYR A 47 8.10 14.28 3.27
C TYR A 47 8.97 13.27 4.04
N LEU A 48 10.14 13.70 4.54
CA LEU A 48 11.01 12.85 5.35
C LEU A 48 10.34 12.47 6.67
N ILE A 49 9.73 13.44 7.36
CA ILE A 49 8.98 13.20 8.59
C ILE A 49 7.84 12.20 8.33
N ASN A 50 7.06 12.41 7.26
CA ASN A 50 5.99 11.50 6.86
C ASN A 50 6.50 10.07 6.63
N THR A 51 7.65 9.94 5.95
CA THR A 51 8.27 8.65 5.64
C THR A 51 8.73 7.93 6.91
N VAL A 52 9.32 8.65 7.87
CA VAL A 52 9.73 8.08 9.17
C VAL A 52 8.50 7.62 9.96
N ILE A 53 7.44 8.42 10.02
CA ILE A 53 6.19 8.06 10.72
C ILE A 53 5.61 6.78 10.11
N LYS A 54 5.56 6.67 8.78
CA LYS A 54 5.10 5.45 8.09
C LYS A 54 5.96 4.23 8.44
N ALA A 55 7.27 4.38 8.49
CA ALA A 55 8.17 3.31 8.90
C ALA A 55 7.94 2.87 10.35
N MET A 56 7.69 3.82 11.26
CA MET A 56 7.36 3.53 12.66
C MET A 56 6.02 2.80 12.80
N ARG A 57 5.01 3.25 12.06
CA ARG A 57 3.71 2.57 12.00
C ARG A 57 3.85 1.13 11.50
N TRP A 58 4.59 0.93 10.41
CA TRP A 58 4.84 -0.40 9.87
C TRP A 58 5.56 -1.31 10.88
N ARG A 59 6.53 -0.78 11.64
CA ARG A 59 7.18 -1.51 12.73
C ARG A 59 6.18 -2.00 13.78
N LEU A 60 5.21 -1.18 14.18
CA LEU A 60 4.17 -1.59 15.13
C LEU A 60 3.32 -2.73 14.56
N ILE A 61 2.96 -2.66 13.27
CA ILE A 61 2.21 -3.73 12.60
C ILE A 61 3.03 -5.03 12.56
N VAL A 62 4.33 -4.96 12.22
CA VAL A 62 5.24 -6.11 12.22
C VAL A 62 5.40 -6.71 13.62
N SER A 63 5.43 -5.89 14.66
CA SER A 63 5.52 -6.40 16.04
C SER A 63 4.30 -7.24 16.45
N SER A 64 3.13 -7.02 15.82
CA SER A 64 1.94 -7.84 16.06
C SER A 64 2.05 -9.27 15.52
N THR A 65 3.02 -9.54 14.63
CA THR A 65 3.29 -10.89 14.11
C THR A 65 4.32 -11.66 14.95
N GLY A 66 4.69 -11.12 16.12
CA GLY A 66 5.74 -11.70 16.97
C GLY A 66 7.17 -11.44 16.48
N THR A 67 7.34 -10.68 15.39
CA THR A 67 8.66 -10.30 14.87
C THR A 67 9.17 -9.02 15.53
N ASN A 68 10.32 -9.10 16.20
CA ASN A 68 10.97 -7.91 16.77
C ASN A 68 11.84 -7.18 15.72
N LEU A 69 11.40 -5.99 15.33
CA LEU A 69 12.09 -5.12 14.37
C LEU A 69 12.60 -3.85 15.07
N GLY A 70 13.89 -3.54 14.92
CA GLY A 70 14.46 -2.32 15.49
C GLY A 70 13.97 -1.05 14.78
N TYR A 71 14.01 0.09 15.46
CA TYR A 71 13.59 1.40 14.89
C TYR A 71 14.35 1.75 13.60
N ILE A 72 15.69 1.72 13.65
CA ILE A 72 16.55 2.05 12.50
C ILE A 72 16.37 1.01 11.38
N GLU A 73 16.19 -0.26 11.74
CA GLU A 73 15.96 -1.32 10.76
C GLU A 73 14.65 -1.09 10.00
N ALA A 74 13.58 -0.73 10.69
CA ALA A 74 12.29 -0.43 10.08
C ALA A 74 12.40 0.72 9.07
N VAL A 75 13.08 1.83 9.43
CA VAL A 75 13.31 2.96 8.51
C VAL A 75 14.10 2.52 7.28
N ARG A 76 15.19 1.76 7.47
CA ARG A 76 16.02 1.27 6.35
C ARG A 76 15.22 0.38 5.41
N LEU A 77 14.48 -0.61 5.94
CA LEU A 77 13.65 -1.49 5.11
C LEU A 77 12.56 -0.71 4.38
N PHE A 78 11.95 0.28 5.04
CA PHE A 78 10.93 1.13 4.44
C PHE A 78 11.50 1.97 3.29
N LEU A 79 12.65 2.61 3.49
CA LEU A 79 13.34 3.40 2.45
C LEU A 79 13.80 2.54 1.27
N CYS A 80 14.31 1.32 1.51
CA CYS A 80 14.64 0.39 0.44
C CYS A 80 13.40 0.02 -0.40
N GLY A 81 12.29 -0.29 0.27
CA GLY A 81 11.01 -0.54 -0.40
C GLY A 81 10.56 0.67 -1.22
N LEU A 82 10.62 1.86 -0.64
CA LEU A 82 10.25 3.13 -1.29
C LEU A 82 11.12 3.43 -2.53
N ALA A 83 12.43 3.23 -2.44
CA ALA A 83 13.34 3.46 -3.56
C ALA A 83 13.01 2.54 -4.74
N VAL A 84 12.75 1.26 -4.48
CA VAL A 84 12.32 0.31 -5.52
C VAL A 84 10.95 0.68 -6.07
N ASN A 85 10.05 1.17 -5.22
CA ASN A 85 8.73 1.62 -5.65
C ASN A 85 8.79 2.80 -6.61
N ASN A 86 9.67 3.77 -6.34
CA ASN A 86 9.83 4.96 -7.16
C ASN A 86 10.62 4.68 -8.46
N THR A 87 11.44 3.64 -8.48
CA THR A 87 12.23 3.28 -9.67
C THR A 87 11.47 2.32 -10.60
N THR A 88 10.55 1.51 -10.07
CA THR A 88 9.84 0.50 -10.87
C THR A 88 8.54 1.08 -11.44
N PRO A 89 8.32 1.02 -12.76
CA PRO A 89 7.04 1.42 -13.35
C PRO A 89 5.91 0.55 -12.78
N GLY A 90 4.90 1.21 -12.21
CA GLY A 90 3.75 0.58 -11.57
C GLY A 90 3.72 0.70 -10.03
N GLY A 91 4.84 0.97 -9.35
CA GLY A 91 4.82 1.27 -7.91
C GLY A 91 4.24 0.17 -6.99
N VAL A 92 4.31 -1.11 -7.42
CA VAL A 92 3.82 -2.27 -6.63
C VAL A 92 4.96 -3.18 -6.15
N SER A 93 6.16 -3.08 -6.73
CA SER A 93 7.28 -4.00 -6.45
C SER A 93 8.01 -3.71 -5.14
N GLY A 94 7.89 -2.48 -4.60
CA GLY A 94 8.60 -2.06 -3.39
C GLY A 94 8.11 -2.74 -2.11
N GLU A 95 6.84 -3.14 -2.04
CA GLU A 95 6.27 -3.71 -0.82
C GLU A 95 6.58 -5.19 -0.63
N PRO A 96 6.45 -6.05 -1.66
CA PRO A 96 6.92 -7.44 -1.59
C PRO A 96 8.40 -7.52 -1.21
N LEU A 97 9.22 -6.55 -1.65
CA LEU A 97 10.61 -6.46 -1.25
C LEU A 97 10.77 -6.26 0.26
N ARG A 98 9.96 -5.40 0.90
CA ARG A 98 9.98 -5.23 2.37
C ARG A 98 9.72 -6.56 3.08
N VAL A 99 8.77 -7.36 2.59
CA VAL A 99 8.46 -8.69 3.13
C VAL A 99 9.57 -9.69 2.90
N MET A 100 10.17 -9.71 1.71
CA MET A 100 11.33 -10.55 1.41
C MET A 100 12.52 -10.21 2.31
N LEU A 101 12.82 -8.92 2.49
CA LEU A 101 13.89 -8.46 3.37
C LEU A 101 13.60 -8.77 4.85
N LEU A 102 12.34 -8.65 5.27
CA LEU A 102 11.91 -9.00 6.62
C LEU A 102 12.09 -10.50 6.88
N ARG A 103 11.67 -11.35 5.93
CA ARG A 103 11.90 -12.80 5.98
C ARG A 103 13.39 -13.13 6.03
N TYR A 104 14.20 -12.52 5.18
CA TYR A 104 15.63 -12.77 5.11
C TYR A 104 16.36 -12.37 6.41
N LYS A 105 15.99 -11.23 7.02
CA LYS A 105 16.66 -10.71 8.22
C LYS A 105 16.13 -11.26 9.53
N LYS A 106 14.83 -11.56 9.63
CA LYS A 106 14.16 -11.92 10.89
C LYS A 106 13.48 -13.29 10.86
N GLY A 107 13.50 -13.99 9.73
CA GLY A 107 12.87 -15.31 9.61
C GLY A 107 11.34 -15.27 9.54
N THR A 108 10.72 -14.08 9.46
CA THR A 108 9.27 -13.92 9.42
C THR A 108 8.67 -14.67 8.23
N PRO A 109 7.67 -15.54 8.43
CA PRO A 109 6.96 -16.20 7.35
C PRO A 109 6.41 -15.19 6.32
N THR A 110 6.53 -15.50 5.03
CA THR A 110 6.04 -14.60 3.97
C THR A 110 4.55 -14.27 4.12
N GLY A 111 3.74 -15.22 4.59
CA GLY A 111 2.32 -14.98 4.85
C GLY A 111 2.07 -13.93 5.94
N GLU A 112 2.87 -13.93 7.01
CA GLU A 112 2.80 -12.91 8.06
C GLU A 112 3.35 -11.56 7.58
N GLY A 113 4.45 -11.55 6.83
CA GLY A 113 4.93 -10.31 6.23
C GLY A 113 3.90 -9.68 5.29
N LEU A 114 3.23 -10.47 4.44
CA LEU A 114 2.16 -9.99 3.57
C LEU A 114 0.96 -9.49 4.38
N SER A 115 0.57 -10.16 5.46
CA SER A 115 -0.52 -9.68 6.30
C SER A 115 -0.22 -8.31 6.89
N THR A 116 1.04 -7.99 7.21
CA THR A 116 1.39 -6.62 7.65
C THR A 116 1.14 -5.56 6.58
N ILE A 117 1.38 -5.86 5.30
CA ILE A 117 1.08 -4.92 4.20
C ILE A 117 -0.44 -4.77 4.06
N PHE A 118 -1.18 -5.87 4.09
CA PHE A 118 -2.65 -5.81 4.00
C PHE A 118 -3.25 -5.03 5.17
N SER A 119 -2.77 -5.24 6.39
CA SER A 119 -3.18 -4.45 7.55
C SER A 119 -2.85 -2.96 7.38
N GLU A 120 -1.67 -2.64 6.85
CA GLU A 120 -1.28 -1.25 6.52
C GLU A 120 -2.25 -0.62 5.51
N ARG A 121 -2.62 -1.35 4.45
CA ARG A 121 -3.59 -0.89 3.44
C ARG A 121 -4.99 -0.72 3.97
N LEU A 122 -5.45 -1.65 4.80
CA LEU A 122 -6.76 -1.55 5.46
C LEU A 122 -6.84 -0.32 6.35
N ILE A 123 -5.81 -0.08 7.18
CA ILE A 123 -5.76 1.11 8.03
C ILE A 123 -5.77 2.38 7.17
N ASP A 124 -4.95 2.45 6.11
CA ASP A 124 -4.90 3.61 5.22
C ASP A 124 -6.26 3.88 4.56
N LEU A 125 -6.92 2.84 4.05
CA LEU A 125 -8.24 2.97 3.44
C LEU A 125 -9.30 3.38 4.44
N THR A 126 -9.34 2.77 5.63
CA THR A 126 -10.30 3.13 6.68
C THR A 126 -10.13 4.59 7.10
N VAL A 127 -8.90 5.03 7.34
CA VAL A 127 -8.61 6.42 7.71
C VAL A 127 -8.99 7.38 6.58
N LEU A 128 -8.65 7.05 5.33
CA LEU A 128 -9.02 7.87 4.17
C LEU A 128 -10.54 8.00 4.04
N MET A 129 -11.27 6.91 4.21
CA MET A 129 -12.74 6.91 4.14
C MET A 129 -13.35 7.75 5.28
N CYS A 130 -12.87 7.60 6.52
CA CYS A 130 -13.30 8.43 7.64
C CYS A 130 -13.02 9.91 7.39
N LEU A 131 -11.82 10.24 6.91
CA LEU A 131 -11.45 11.62 6.57
C LEU A 131 -12.33 12.17 5.44
N SER A 132 -12.62 11.37 4.41
CA SER A 132 -13.46 11.79 3.28
C SER A 132 -14.89 12.09 3.72
N VAL A 133 -15.49 11.23 4.55
CA VAL A 133 -16.83 11.46 5.12
C VAL A 133 -16.82 12.69 6.03
N SER A 134 -15.78 12.87 6.85
CA SER A 134 -15.65 14.05 7.70
C SER A 134 -15.50 15.35 6.90
N GLY A 135 -14.72 15.32 5.81
CA GLY A 135 -14.56 16.47 4.91
C GLY A 135 -15.88 16.83 4.23
N LEU A 136 -16.63 15.83 3.78
CA LEU A 136 -17.95 16.04 3.21
C LEU A 136 -18.93 16.64 4.24
N TRP A 137 -18.89 16.17 5.49
CA TRP A 137 -19.68 16.75 6.59
C TRP A 137 -19.43 18.26 6.75
N PHE A 138 -18.16 18.68 6.74
CA PHE A 138 -17.80 20.10 6.82
C PHE A 138 -18.26 20.92 5.60
N LEU A 139 -18.40 20.26 4.44
CA LEU A 139 -18.82 20.89 3.18
C LEU A 139 -20.35 20.94 3.03
N LEU A 140 -21.11 20.19 3.83
CA LEU A 140 -22.58 20.15 3.79
C LEU A 140 -23.24 21.54 3.83
N PRO A 141 -22.80 22.50 4.68
CA PRO A 141 -23.43 23.83 4.72
C PRO A 141 -23.27 24.62 3.41
N ILE A 142 -22.24 24.32 2.62
CA ILE A 142 -21.95 24.94 1.33
C ILE A 142 -22.76 24.26 0.22
N LEU A 143 -22.98 22.95 0.32
CA LEU A 143 -23.70 22.12 -0.64
C LEU A 143 -25.24 22.25 -0.52
N ASN A 144 -25.75 23.43 -0.18
CA ASN A 144 -27.10 23.75 0.32
C ASN A 144 -28.28 23.52 -0.66
N HIS A 145 -28.16 22.59 -1.60
CA HIS A 145 -29.25 22.02 -2.39
C HIS A 145 -29.64 20.71 -1.68
N GLY A 146 -30.92 20.50 -1.37
CA GLY A 146 -31.46 19.56 -0.36
C GLY A 146 -30.99 18.09 -0.39
N ASP A 147 -30.17 17.67 -1.35
CA ASP A 147 -29.59 16.34 -1.46
C ASP A 147 -28.25 16.15 -0.73
N GLY A 148 -27.63 17.20 -0.18
CA GLY A 148 -26.34 17.10 0.51
C GLY A 148 -26.34 16.08 1.67
N GLN A 149 -27.41 16.02 2.45
CA GLN A 149 -27.56 15.05 3.54
C GLN A 149 -27.70 13.60 3.02
N ASN A 150 -28.47 13.39 1.94
CA ASN A 150 -28.62 12.08 1.31
C ASN A 150 -27.30 11.60 0.70
N LEU A 151 -26.51 12.52 0.13
CA LEU A 151 -25.18 12.25 -0.39
C LEU A 151 -24.21 11.87 0.73
N LEU A 152 -24.23 12.58 1.86
CA LEU A 152 -23.43 12.21 3.03
C LEU A 152 -23.77 10.81 3.55
N ILE A 153 -25.06 10.50 3.73
CA ILE A 153 -25.49 9.20 4.24
C ILE A 153 -25.11 8.07 3.28
N SER A 154 -25.31 8.27 1.98
CA SER A 154 -24.95 7.27 0.96
C SER A 154 -23.44 7.04 0.85
N VAL A 155 -22.63 8.10 0.84
CA VAL A 155 -21.16 7.99 0.85
C VAL A 155 -20.67 7.36 2.15
N GLY A 156 -21.22 7.76 3.30
CA GLY A 156 -20.89 7.16 4.60
C GLY A 156 -21.22 5.67 4.66
N ALA A 157 -22.41 5.28 4.21
CA ALA A 157 -22.83 3.88 4.14
C ALA A 157 -21.93 3.06 3.21
N LEU A 158 -21.63 3.58 2.02
CA LEU A 158 -20.71 2.94 1.06
C LEU A 158 -19.31 2.75 1.67
N CYS A 159 -18.80 3.75 2.38
CA CYS A 159 -17.51 3.67 3.06
C CYS A 159 -17.47 2.55 4.11
N ILE A 160 -18.53 2.42 4.91
CA ILE A 160 -18.67 1.38 5.93
C ILE A 160 -18.77 -0.01 5.27
N ILE A 161 -19.58 -0.15 4.23
CA ILE A 161 -19.74 -1.41 3.49
C ILE A 161 -18.39 -1.83 2.90
N LEU A 162 -17.69 -0.92 2.22
CA LEU A 162 -16.41 -1.21 1.58
C LEU A 162 -15.34 -1.60 2.61
N THR A 163 -15.21 -0.87 3.71
CA THR A 163 -14.24 -1.19 4.77
C THR A 163 -14.56 -2.51 5.46
N THR A 164 -15.83 -2.82 5.70
CA THR A 164 -16.26 -4.10 6.28
C THR A 164 -16.01 -5.27 5.33
N LEU A 165 -16.37 -5.13 4.05
CA LEU A 165 -16.12 -6.12 3.01
C LEU A 165 -14.62 -6.37 2.82
N LEU A 166 -13.81 -5.31 2.79
CA LEU A 166 -12.36 -5.41 2.67
C LEU A 166 -11.74 -6.09 3.89
N THR A 167 -12.19 -5.75 5.10
CA THR A 167 -11.71 -6.40 6.34
C THR A 167 -12.07 -7.88 6.34
N PHE A 168 -13.27 -8.24 5.88
CA PHE A 168 -13.71 -9.64 5.77
C PHE A 168 -12.95 -10.41 4.68
N ALA A 169 -12.82 -9.83 3.48
CA ALA A 169 -12.12 -10.43 2.35
C ALA A 169 -10.61 -10.62 2.60
N LEU A 170 -10.01 -9.75 3.41
CA LEU A 170 -8.59 -9.76 3.75
C LEU A 170 -8.28 -10.46 5.09
N HIS A 171 -9.29 -10.96 5.81
CA HIS A 171 -9.08 -11.77 7.01
C HIS A 171 -8.27 -13.04 6.65
N PRO A 172 -7.40 -13.58 7.53
CA PRO A 172 -6.51 -14.72 7.22
C PRO A 172 -7.21 -16.04 6.83
N LYS A 173 -8.54 -16.15 6.95
CA LYS A 173 -9.32 -17.35 6.58
C LYS A 173 -9.53 -17.45 5.05
N PRO A 174 -10.08 -16.43 4.36
CA PRO A 174 -10.16 -16.42 2.90
C PRO A 174 -8.79 -16.32 2.19
N LEU A 175 -7.78 -15.69 2.80
CA LEU A 175 -6.44 -15.61 2.22
C LEU A 175 -5.81 -17.01 2.03
N LYS A 176 -6.06 -17.95 2.94
CA LYS A 176 -5.67 -19.36 2.79
C LYS A 176 -6.35 -20.04 1.60
N ILE A 177 -7.58 -19.66 1.26
CA ILE A 177 -8.34 -20.20 0.12
C ILE A 177 -7.76 -19.68 -1.19
N VAL A 178 -7.42 -18.39 -1.27
CA VAL A 178 -6.79 -17.80 -2.47
C VAL A 178 -5.37 -18.32 -2.66
N ILE A 179 -4.58 -18.46 -1.58
CA ILE A 179 -3.25 -19.07 -1.65
C ILE A 179 -3.35 -20.56 -2.05
N ALA A 180 -4.32 -21.31 -1.51
CA ALA A 180 -4.58 -22.69 -1.92
C ALA A 180 -5.09 -22.83 -3.36
N PHE A 181 -5.73 -21.79 -3.91
CA PHE A 181 -6.18 -21.73 -5.30
C PHE A 181 -5.01 -21.51 -6.27
N PHE A 182 -3.96 -20.80 -5.84
CA PHE A 182 -2.75 -20.56 -6.62
C PHE A 182 -1.62 -21.57 -6.35
N GLU A 183 -1.82 -22.53 -5.44
CA GLU A 183 -0.85 -23.59 -5.16
C GLU A 183 -0.94 -24.67 -6.27
N PRO A 184 0.10 -24.84 -7.11
CA PRO A 184 0.04 -25.78 -8.23
C PRO A 184 -0.14 -27.22 -7.72
N ALA A 185 -1.02 -27.97 -8.39
CA ALA A 185 -1.57 -29.26 -7.96
C ALA A 185 -0.54 -30.39 -7.73
N ASP A 186 0.73 -30.21 -8.12
CA ASP A 186 1.80 -31.21 -8.07
C ASP A 186 2.51 -31.35 -6.70
N SER A 187 2.16 -30.52 -5.70
CA SER A 187 2.78 -30.58 -4.36
C SER A 187 2.06 -31.49 -3.35
N LYS A 188 1.10 -32.30 -3.79
CA LYS A 188 0.10 -32.96 -2.92
C LYS A 188 0.44 -34.27 -2.17
N PRO A 189 1.65 -34.89 -2.22
CA PRO A 189 1.98 -35.94 -1.25
C PRO A 189 2.90 -35.51 -0.08
N LYS A 190 3.74 -34.47 -0.27
CA LYS A 190 4.83 -34.16 0.69
C LYS A 190 4.41 -33.30 1.89
N LEU A 191 3.32 -32.55 1.78
CA LEU A 191 2.87 -31.66 2.85
C LEU A 191 2.22 -32.42 4.01
N MET A 192 1.42 -33.46 3.73
CA MET A 192 0.80 -34.30 4.77
C MET A 192 1.83 -35.13 5.56
N GLN A 193 2.89 -35.64 4.90
CA GLN A 193 3.97 -36.31 5.62
C GLN A 193 4.74 -35.36 6.55
N LYS A 194 4.99 -34.11 6.12
CA LYS A 194 5.65 -33.11 6.98
C LYS A 194 4.78 -32.69 8.15
N ILE A 195 3.48 -32.52 7.96
CA ILE A 195 2.56 -32.15 9.05
C ILE A 195 2.43 -33.30 10.05
N HIS A 196 2.37 -34.55 9.60
CA HIS A 196 2.35 -35.71 10.49
C HIS A 196 3.65 -35.85 11.31
N GLY A 197 4.81 -35.62 10.68
CA GLY A 197 6.10 -35.57 11.39
C GLY A 197 6.20 -34.42 12.39
N TRP A 198 5.54 -33.28 12.13
CA TRP A 198 5.54 -32.12 13.02
C TRP A 198 4.64 -32.34 14.25
N ILE A 199 3.49 -33.01 14.10
CA ILE A 199 2.57 -33.30 15.21
C ILE A 199 3.20 -34.28 16.23
N LEU A 200 3.97 -35.27 15.75
CA LEU A 200 4.65 -36.24 16.62
C LEU A 200 5.79 -35.62 17.44
N GLN A 201 6.33 -34.46 17.05
CA GLN A 201 7.38 -33.75 17.81
C GLN A 201 6.85 -32.94 19.00
N PHE A 202 5.53 -32.74 19.12
CA PHE A 202 4.90 -32.02 20.24
C PHE A 202 4.16 -32.93 21.22
N GLN A 203 4.36 -34.26 21.14
CA GLN A 203 3.77 -35.26 22.06
C GLN A 203 4.78 -35.90 23.04
N THR A 204 5.94 -35.27 23.25
CA THR A 204 6.84 -35.49 24.40
C THR A 204 7.14 -34.16 25.06
#